data_AF-A0A7V4YVR6-F1
#
_entry.id   AF-A0A7V4YVR6-F1
#
_cell.length_a   1.000
_cell.length_b   1.000
_cell.length_c   1.000
_cell.angle_alpha   90.00
_cell.angle_beta   90.00
_cell.angle_gamma   90.00
#
_symmetry.space_group_name_H-M   'P 1'
#
loop_
_entity.id
_entity.type
_entity.pdbx_description
1 polymer ?
#
loop_
_entity_poly.entity_id
_entity_poly.type
_entity_poly.pdbx_seq_one_letter_code
_entity_poly.pdbx_strand_id
1 'polypeptide(L)'
;MQSIIKPSIKTPEMILHRNSAFSVVSAAFGILLTGVFANCESSSTEAKENESKKAEALEFARQDRAQAQRDSVADSQQFKSESEAQIIKNSQLIADFKVRIMTGRVVMKSKYQKRLEKLEQKNIALKNKLEQYPETEADARKIFEHQWKQDMDHLVKSLQEITQENE
;
A
#
# COMPACT_ATOMS: atom_id res chain seq x y z
N MET A 1 69.78 24.98 0.80
CA MET A 1 70.47 23.78 0.28
C MET A 1 69.65 22.56 0.67
N GLN A 2 69.30 21.73 -0.31
CA GLN A 2 68.90 20.31 -0.21
C GLN A 2 67.63 19.99 0.61
N SER A 3 66.91 18.88 0.44
CA SER A 3 66.48 18.06 -0.70
C SER A 3 65.55 17.02 -0.05
N ILE A 4 64.41 16.73 -0.68
CA ILE A 4 63.76 15.39 -0.75
C ILE A 4 63.35 14.72 0.56
N ILE A 5 62.04 14.64 0.83
CA ILE A 5 61.34 13.38 1.16
C ILE A 5 59.92 13.40 0.53
N LYS A 6 59.69 12.48 -0.41
CA LYS A 6 58.38 11.88 -0.76
C LYS A 6 58.34 10.48 -0.12
N PRO A 7 57.23 9.71 -0.11
CA PRO A 7 55.80 10.02 -0.30
C PRO A 7 54.90 9.38 0.80
N SER A 8 53.66 9.82 0.96
CA SER A 8 52.57 8.92 1.39
C SER A 8 51.22 9.60 1.18
N ILE A 9 50.51 9.21 0.13
CA ILE A 9 49.07 9.49 0.00
C ILE A 9 48.42 8.13 -0.17
N LYS A 10 47.72 7.71 0.89
CA LYS A 10 46.82 6.55 0.90
C LYS A 10 45.46 7.04 0.41
N THR A 11 44.95 6.40 -0.64
CA THR A 11 43.69 6.58 -1.37
C THR A 11 42.48 5.98 -0.62
N PRO A 12 41.29 5.81 -1.22
CA PRO A 12 40.37 6.75 -1.92
C PRO A 12 38.95 6.68 -1.30
N GLU A 13 38.00 7.57 -1.57
CA GLU A 13 37.08 7.53 -2.71
C GLU A 13 36.15 8.74 -2.58
N MET A 14 35.76 9.36 -3.71
CA MET A 14 34.36 9.41 -4.15
C MET A 14 34.25 10.15 -5.50
N ILE A 15 33.22 9.76 -6.26
CA ILE A 15 32.50 10.50 -7.31
C ILE A 15 32.85 10.16 -8.78
N LEU A 16 32.08 9.20 -9.28
CA LEU A 16 31.10 9.38 -10.36
C LEU A 16 31.60 10.04 -11.66
N HIS A 17 31.87 9.22 -12.67
CA HIS A 17 31.36 9.49 -14.02
C HIS A 17 31.34 8.23 -14.90
N ARG A 18 30.11 7.80 -15.21
CA ARG A 18 29.59 7.29 -16.50
C ARG A 18 30.59 6.79 -17.56
N ASN A 19 30.54 5.47 -17.82
CA ASN A 19 30.64 4.71 -19.08
C ASN A 19 31.63 3.53 -19.02
N SER A 20 31.14 2.31 -19.29
CA SER A 20 31.77 1.36 -20.24
C SER A 20 31.01 0.04 -20.30
N ALA A 21 31.08 -0.56 -21.49
CA ALA A 21 30.38 -1.73 -21.96
C ALA A 21 30.64 -3.00 -21.13
N PHE A 22 29.60 -3.83 -21.00
CA PHE A 22 29.75 -5.28 -20.93
C PHE A 22 28.72 -5.94 -21.84
N SER A 23 29.24 -6.45 -22.97
CA SER A 23 28.59 -7.43 -23.82
C SER A 23 28.32 -8.72 -23.05
N VAL A 24 27.11 -9.27 -23.19
CA VAL A 24 26.92 -10.72 -23.25
C VAL A 24 25.98 -11.02 -24.41
N VAL A 25 26.56 -11.58 -25.46
CA VAL A 25 25.89 -12.27 -26.56
C VAL A 25 25.50 -13.67 -26.07
N SER A 26 24.27 -14.13 -26.28
CA SER A 26 24.04 -15.54 -26.67
C SER A 26 22.62 -15.80 -27.20
N ALA A 27 22.61 -16.35 -28.41
CA ALA A 27 21.61 -17.22 -29.03
C ALA A 27 20.22 -16.67 -29.36
N ALA A 28 20.10 -16.20 -30.61
CA ALA A 28 18.86 -16.26 -31.36
C ALA A 28 18.37 -17.71 -31.47
N PHE A 29 17.19 -18.01 -30.91
CA PHE A 29 16.44 -19.21 -31.28
C PHE A 29 15.60 -18.87 -32.51
N GLY A 30 16.15 -19.15 -33.69
CA GLY A 30 15.38 -19.19 -34.92
C GLY A 30 14.43 -20.39 -34.87
N ILE A 31 13.14 -20.16 -34.63
CA ILE A 31 12.12 -21.19 -34.84
C ILE A 31 11.92 -21.31 -36.35
N LEU A 32 12.51 -22.37 -36.90
CA LEU A 32 12.31 -22.87 -38.25
C LEU A 32 10.85 -23.35 -38.36
N LEU A 33 9.97 -22.53 -38.94
CA LEU A 33 8.65 -22.98 -39.39
C LEU A 33 8.83 -23.73 -40.72
N THR A 34 9.23 -25.00 -40.64
CA THR A 34 9.02 -25.92 -41.76
C THR A 34 7.53 -26.12 -41.92
N GLY A 35 6.97 -25.55 -42.99
CA GLY A 35 5.60 -25.79 -43.41
C GLY A 35 5.37 -27.28 -43.65
N VAL A 36 4.63 -27.90 -42.74
CA VAL A 36 3.97 -29.17 -43.02
C VAL A 36 2.77 -28.81 -43.88
N PHE A 37 2.81 -29.21 -45.15
CA PHE A 37 1.68 -29.21 -46.05
C PHE A 37 0.60 -30.12 -45.47
N ALA A 38 -0.34 -29.53 -44.72
CA ALA A 38 -1.59 -30.18 -44.38
C ALA A 38 -2.53 -30.01 -45.58
N ASN A 39 -2.77 -31.14 -46.22
CA ASN A 39 -3.83 -31.40 -47.17
C ASN A 39 -5.12 -30.67 -46.77
N CYS A 40 -5.60 -29.78 -47.65
CA CYS A 40 -6.86 -29.06 -47.48
C CYS A 40 -8.00 -30.01 -47.85
N GLU A 41 -8.70 -30.57 -46.87
CA GLU A 41 -10.08 -30.99 -47.06
C GLU A 41 -10.85 -31.04 -45.74
N SER A 42 -12.03 -30.40 -45.75
CA SER A 42 -13.08 -30.33 -44.72
C SER A 42 -13.02 -29.23 -43.64
N SER A 43 -13.91 -28.26 -43.87
CA SER A 43 -14.75 -27.55 -42.90
C SER A 43 -14.26 -26.22 -42.31
N SER A 44 -14.66 -25.13 -42.97
CA SER A 44 -14.61 -23.74 -42.53
C SER A 44 -15.47 -23.42 -41.27
N THR A 45 -15.92 -24.43 -40.55
CA THR A 45 -16.78 -24.33 -39.36
C THR A 45 -15.95 -24.27 -38.08
N GLU A 46 -14.88 -25.07 -37.95
CA GLU A 46 -14.06 -25.11 -36.73
C GLU A 46 -13.19 -23.85 -36.54
N ALA A 47 -12.68 -23.26 -37.62
CA ALA A 47 -11.92 -22.01 -37.57
C ALA A 47 -12.79 -20.82 -37.14
N LYS A 48 -14.03 -20.73 -37.64
CA LYS A 48 -14.98 -19.67 -37.27
C LYS A 48 -15.52 -19.83 -35.85
N GLU A 49 -15.72 -21.08 -35.40
CA GLU A 49 -16.17 -21.36 -34.04
C GLU A 49 -15.08 -21.03 -33.01
N ASN A 50 -13.80 -21.31 -33.32
CA ASN A 50 -12.65 -20.95 -32.48
C ASN A 50 -12.42 -19.43 -32.41
N GLU A 51 -12.60 -18.70 -33.53
CA GLU A 51 -12.58 -17.24 -33.53
C GLU A 51 -13.74 -16.64 -32.70
N SER A 52 -14.95 -17.20 -32.78
CA SER A 52 -16.09 -16.76 -31.97
C SER A 52 -15.89 -16.99 -30.47
N LYS A 53 -15.37 -18.17 -30.07
CA LYS A 53 -15.06 -18.50 -28.67
C LYS A 53 -13.95 -17.61 -28.12
N LYS A 54 -12.95 -17.27 -28.94
CA LYS A 54 -11.88 -16.34 -28.54
C LYS A 54 -12.39 -14.91 -28.39
N ALA A 55 -13.34 -14.48 -29.24
CA ALA A 55 -13.98 -13.18 -29.12
C ALA A 55 -14.87 -13.10 -27.87
N GLU A 56 -15.67 -14.13 -27.59
CA GLU A 56 -16.49 -14.23 -26.36
C GLU A 56 -15.63 -14.26 -25.10
N ALA A 57 -14.55 -15.04 -25.08
CA ALA A 57 -13.61 -15.08 -23.94
C ALA A 57 -12.93 -13.71 -23.72
N LEU A 58 -12.62 -12.98 -24.79
CA LEU A 58 -12.05 -11.64 -24.70
C LEU A 58 -13.06 -10.62 -24.14
N GLU A 59 -14.31 -10.67 -24.58
CA GLU A 59 -15.38 -9.81 -24.06
C GLU A 59 -15.72 -10.13 -22.60
N PHE A 60 -15.79 -11.42 -22.24
CA PHE A 60 -15.94 -11.84 -20.84
C PHE A 60 -14.79 -11.34 -19.98
N ALA A 61 -13.53 -11.51 -20.42
CA ALA A 61 -12.36 -11.01 -19.70
C ALA A 61 -12.34 -9.47 -19.58
N ARG A 62 -12.88 -8.74 -20.56
CA ARG A 62 -13.04 -7.28 -20.51
C ARG A 62 -14.11 -6.87 -19.50
N GLN A 63 -15.26 -7.53 -19.53
CA GLN A 63 -16.34 -7.28 -18.57
C GLN A 63 -15.92 -7.63 -17.14
N ASP A 64 -15.29 -8.78 -16.95
CA ASP A 64 -14.78 -9.23 -15.64
C ASP A 64 -13.76 -8.23 -15.10
N ARG A 65 -12.80 -7.79 -15.93
CA ARG A 65 -11.85 -6.73 -15.56
C ARG A 65 -12.54 -5.41 -15.21
N ALA A 66 -13.52 -4.99 -16.02
CA ALA A 66 -14.26 -3.75 -15.76
C ALA A 66 -15.08 -3.83 -14.47
N GLN A 67 -15.66 -4.99 -14.17
CA GLN A 67 -16.39 -5.25 -12.95
C GLN A 67 -15.44 -5.24 -11.74
N ALA A 68 -14.35 -5.98 -11.79
CA ALA A 68 -13.32 -5.99 -10.74
C ALA A 68 -12.75 -4.59 -10.46
N GLN A 69 -12.59 -3.76 -11.49
CA GLN A 69 -12.17 -2.37 -11.32
C GLN A 69 -13.22 -1.53 -10.59
N ARG A 70 -14.51 -1.68 -10.94
CA ARG A 70 -15.61 -0.96 -10.28
C ARG A 70 -15.74 -1.35 -8.82
N ASP A 71 -15.71 -2.65 -8.54
CA ASP A 71 -15.82 -3.18 -7.17
C ASP A 71 -14.61 -2.71 -6.32
N SER A 72 -13.40 -2.76 -6.88
CA SER A 72 -12.20 -2.26 -6.20
C SER A 72 -12.28 -0.76 -5.84
N VAL A 73 -12.91 0.07 -6.67
CA VAL A 73 -13.09 1.50 -6.39
C VAL A 73 -14.14 1.70 -5.30
N ALA A 74 -15.24 0.96 -5.35
CA ALA A 74 -16.29 1.01 -4.34
C ALA A 74 -15.76 0.59 -2.96
N ASP A 75 -15.03 -0.52 -2.88
CA ASP A 75 -14.42 -1.03 -1.64
C ASP A 75 -13.46 0.00 -1.02
N SER A 76 -12.60 0.61 -1.86
CA SER A 76 -11.65 1.63 -1.42
C SER A 76 -12.35 2.87 -0.86
N GLN A 77 -13.42 3.31 -1.52
CA GLN A 77 -14.20 4.48 -1.08
C GLN A 77 -14.95 4.19 0.23
N GLN A 78 -15.53 3.00 0.35
CA GLN A 78 -16.20 2.56 1.58
C GLN A 78 -15.21 2.51 2.75
N PHE A 79 -14.04 1.88 2.55
CA PHE A 79 -13.01 1.80 3.57
C PHE A 79 -12.59 3.19 4.08
N LYS A 80 -12.34 4.15 3.17
CA LYS A 80 -12.00 5.53 3.54
C LYS A 80 -13.10 6.18 4.36
N SER A 81 -14.35 6.09 3.91
CA SER A 81 -15.49 6.69 4.61
C SER A 81 -15.70 6.11 6.02
N GLU A 82 -15.59 4.79 6.17
CA GLU A 82 -15.69 4.12 7.47
C GLU A 82 -14.53 4.52 8.40
N SER A 83 -13.33 4.63 7.84
CA SER A 83 -12.13 5.06 8.57
C SER A 83 -12.23 6.50 9.07
N GLU A 84 -12.73 7.42 8.24
CA GLU A 84 -13.01 8.81 8.63
C GLU A 84 -14.05 8.87 9.77
N ALA A 85 -15.14 8.10 9.65
CA ALA A 85 -16.16 8.04 10.70
C ALA A 85 -15.57 7.54 12.04
N GLN A 86 -14.69 6.55 12.01
CA GLN A 86 -14.00 6.06 13.20
C GLN A 86 -13.08 7.12 13.81
N ILE A 87 -12.29 7.83 13.00
CA ILE A 87 -11.42 8.93 13.46
C ILE A 87 -12.24 10.05 14.13
N ILE A 88 -13.39 10.41 13.55
CA ILE A 88 -14.29 11.43 14.10
C ILE A 88 -14.82 10.97 15.45
N LYS A 89 -15.33 9.73 15.53
CA LYS A 89 -15.84 9.15 16.77
C LYS A 89 -14.76 9.13 17.87
N ASN A 90 -13.53 8.74 17.53
CA ASN A 90 -12.41 8.74 18.47
C ASN A 90 -12.09 10.17 18.96
N SER A 91 -12.16 11.17 18.07
CA SER A 91 -11.95 12.57 18.44
C SER A 91 -12.99 13.06 19.43
N GLN A 92 -14.27 12.71 19.20
CA GLN A 92 -15.37 13.04 20.10
C GLN A 92 -15.17 12.39 21.48
N LEU A 93 -14.83 11.10 21.53
CA LEU A 93 -14.54 10.40 22.78
C LEU A 93 -13.40 11.07 23.56
N ILE A 94 -12.29 11.41 22.88
CA ILE A 94 -11.15 12.11 23.49
C ILE A 94 -11.59 13.47 24.06
N ALA A 95 -12.39 14.24 23.31
CA ALA A 95 -12.90 15.54 23.76
C ALA A 95 -13.81 15.40 25.00
N ASP A 96 -14.72 14.44 24.98
CA ASP A 96 -15.60 14.14 26.12
C ASP A 96 -14.79 13.74 27.36
N PHE A 97 -13.75 12.93 27.21
CA PHE A 97 -12.87 12.57 28.32
C PHE A 97 -12.10 13.76 28.85
N LYS A 98 -11.60 14.65 27.99
CA LYS A 98 -10.92 15.89 28.41
C LYS A 98 -11.84 16.72 29.31
N VAL A 99 -13.13 16.83 28.98
CA VAL A 99 -14.12 17.53 29.83
C VAL A 99 -14.32 16.81 31.16
N ARG A 100 -14.50 15.49 31.16
CA ARG A 100 -14.74 14.71 32.39
C ARG A 100 -13.58 14.78 33.38
N ILE A 101 -12.33 14.73 32.91
CA ILE A 101 -11.19 14.78 33.84
C ILE A 101 -11.02 16.15 34.51
N MET A 102 -11.60 17.22 33.96
CA MET A 102 -11.53 18.56 34.58
C MET A 102 -12.23 18.62 35.94
N THR A 103 -13.12 17.67 36.27
CA THR A 103 -13.81 17.62 37.57
C THR A 103 -13.11 16.70 38.60
N GLY A 104 -12.07 15.96 38.20
CA GLY A 104 -11.39 14.98 39.06
C GLY A 104 -10.31 15.54 40.02
N ARG A 105 -9.55 14.65 40.69
CA ARG A 105 -8.40 15.01 41.55
C ARG A 105 -7.17 15.39 40.73
N VAL A 106 -6.39 16.40 41.14
CA VAL A 106 -5.25 16.98 40.38
C VAL A 106 -4.24 15.93 39.88
N VAL A 107 -3.83 14.98 40.72
CA VAL A 107 -2.86 13.93 40.34
C VAL A 107 -3.43 13.03 39.24
N MET A 108 -4.72 12.68 39.33
CA MET A 108 -5.40 11.90 38.29
C MET A 108 -5.58 12.71 37.00
N LYS A 109 -5.85 14.02 37.10
CA LYS A 109 -5.92 14.90 35.91
C LYS A 109 -4.64 14.85 35.09
N SER A 110 -3.48 15.02 35.73
CA SER A 110 -2.19 15.03 35.02
C SER A 110 -1.88 13.69 34.34
N LYS A 111 -2.18 12.56 35.01
CA LYS A 111 -2.02 11.21 34.43
C LYS A 111 -2.92 11.03 33.20
N TYR A 112 -4.20 11.36 33.30
CA TYR A 112 -5.14 11.18 32.18
C TYR A 112 -4.89 12.16 31.06
N GLN A 113 -4.51 13.40 31.35
CA GLN A 113 -4.22 14.40 30.34
C GLN A 113 -3.08 13.97 29.42
N LYS A 114 -1.96 13.47 29.97
CA LYS A 114 -0.85 12.94 29.16
C LYS A 114 -1.27 11.76 28.28
N ARG A 115 -2.15 10.88 28.80
CA ARG A 115 -2.67 9.75 28.03
C ARG A 115 -3.60 10.22 26.90
N LEU A 116 -4.48 11.18 27.18
CA LEU A 116 -5.38 11.76 26.17
C LEU A 116 -4.63 12.51 25.08
N GLU A 117 -3.58 13.26 25.43
CA GLU A 117 -2.69 13.91 24.45
C GLU A 117 -2.02 12.86 23.52
N LYS A 118 -1.54 11.76 24.08
CA LYS A 118 -0.97 10.66 23.28
C LYS A 118 -2.01 10.02 22.36
N LEU A 119 -3.25 9.86 22.81
CA LEU A 119 -4.33 9.31 22.00
C LEU A 119 -4.77 10.26 20.89
N GLU A 120 -4.79 11.55 21.16
CA GLU A 120 -5.06 12.59 20.16
C GLU A 120 -3.97 12.60 19.08
N GLN A 121 -2.70 12.54 19.47
CA GLN A 121 -1.59 12.42 18.52
C GLN A 121 -1.69 11.16 17.66
N LYS A 122 -2.04 10.01 18.25
CA LYS A 122 -2.30 8.79 17.48
C LYS A 122 -3.45 8.99 16.49
N ASN A 123 -4.56 9.58 16.91
CA ASN A 123 -5.72 9.79 16.04
C ASN A 123 -5.39 10.75 14.87
N ILE A 124 -4.56 11.77 15.11
CA ILE A 124 -4.02 12.65 14.06
C ILE A 124 -3.11 11.86 13.11
N ALA A 125 -2.20 11.03 13.65
CA ALA A 125 -1.33 10.21 12.82
C ALA A 125 -2.12 9.25 11.93
N LEU A 126 -3.23 8.71 12.44
CA LEU A 126 -4.16 7.86 11.70
C LEU A 126 -4.87 8.63 10.59
N LYS A 127 -5.32 9.85 10.84
CA LYS A 127 -5.85 10.73 9.79
C LYS A 127 -4.82 10.92 8.66
N ASN A 128 -3.58 11.26 9.01
CA ASN A 128 -2.50 11.45 8.04
C ASN A 128 -2.13 10.15 7.31
N LYS A 129 -2.26 8.99 7.98
CA LYS A 129 -2.06 7.67 7.38
C LYS A 129 -3.15 7.37 6.34
N LEU A 130 -4.40 7.73 6.62
CA LEU A 130 -5.53 7.52 5.69
C LEU A 130 -5.37 8.32 4.40
N GLU A 131 -4.80 9.53 4.49
CA GLU A 131 -4.45 10.35 3.31
C GLU A 131 -3.43 9.65 2.39
N GLN A 132 -2.70 8.65 2.89
CA GLN A 132 -1.72 7.85 2.16
C GLN A 132 -2.28 6.48 1.71
N TYR A 133 -3.60 6.30 1.74
CA TYR A 133 -4.22 5.04 1.31
C TYR A 133 -3.86 4.71 -0.16
N PRO A 134 -3.33 3.51 -0.45
CA PRO A 134 -2.93 3.16 -1.82
C PRO A 134 -4.14 3.11 -2.78
N GLU A 135 -4.11 3.89 -3.86
CA GLU A 135 -5.23 3.93 -4.82
C GLU A 135 -5.26 2.70 -5.75
N THR A 136 -4.09 2.23 -6.19
CA THR A 136 -4.00 1.34 -7.37
C THR A 136 -3.50 -0.07 -7.05
N GLU A 137 -2.62 -0.25 -6.07
CA GLU A 137 -1.97 -1.52 -5.79
C GLU A 137 -2.74 -2.35 -4.75
N ALA A 138 -3.35 -3.46 -5.18
CA ALA A 138 -4.22 -4.28 -4.35
C ALA A 138 -3.52 -4.89 -3.13
N ASP A 139 -2.27 -5.33 -3.26
CA ASP A 139 -1.52 -5.91 -2.14
C ASP A 139 -1.11 -4.84 -1.14
N ALA A 140 -0.72 -3.65 -1.60
CA ALA A 140 -0.46 -2.51 -0.74
C ALA A 140 -1.72 -2.09 0.05
N ARG A 141 -2.91 -2.10 -0.59
CA ARG A 141 -4.19 -1.84 0.11
C ARG A 141 -4.46 -2.86 1.21
N LYS A 142 -4.33 -4.15 0.92
CA LYS A 142 -4.55 -5.21 1.93
C LYS A 142 -3.62 -5.05 3.15
N ILE A 143 -2.35 -4.76 2.91
CA ILE A 143 -1.37 -4.53 3.98
C ILE A 143 -1.76 -3.28 4.78
N PHE A 144 -2.14 -2.20 4.08
CA PHE A 144 -2.60 -0.97 4.70
C PHE A 144 -3.80 -1.21 5.60
N GLU A 145 -4.85 -1.85 5.09
CA GLU A 145 -6.10 -2.13 5.82
C GLU A 145 -5.86 -3.00 7.06
N HIS A 146 -4.97 -3.98 6.94
CA HIS A 146 -4.58 -4.81 8.07
C HIS A 146 -3.92 -3.99 9.18
N GLN A 147 -2.90 -3.19 8.82
CA GLN A 147 -2.21 -2.33 9.78
C GLN A 147 -3.13 -1.26 10.37
N TRP A 148 -3.99 -0.68 9.53
CA TRP A 148 -5.00 0.29 9.94
C TRP A 148 -5.90 -0.28 11.05
N LYS A 149 -6.43 -1.48 10.83
CA LYS A 149 -7.26 -2.17 11.81
C LYS A 149 -6.53 -2.40 13.13
N GLN A 150 -5.27 -2.83 13.08
CA GLN A 150 -4.45 -3.00 14.29
C GLN A 150 -4.27 -1.69 15.05
N ASP A 151 -3.97 -0.60 14.34
CA ASP A 151 -3.80 0.71 14.95
C ASP A 151 -5.10 1.25 15.55
N MET A 152 -6.24 1.04 14.88
CA MET A 152 -7.58 1.37 15.41
C MET A 152 -7.91 0.58 16.67
N ASP A 153 -7.75 -0.74 16.63
CA ASP A 153 -8.07 -1.61 17.76
C ASP A 153 -7.25 -1.22 19.00
N HIS A 154 -5.98 -0.88 18.81
CA HIS A 154 -5.12 -0.42 19.90
C HIS A 154 -5.55 0.94 20.45
N LEU A 155 -5.98 1.87 19.59
CA LEU A 155 -6.48 3.18 20.02
C LEU A 155 -7.80 3.03 20.79
N VAL A 156 -8.75 2.24 20.28
CA VAL A 156 -10.04 1.98 20.92
C VAL A 156 -9.84 1.32 22.29
N LYS A 157 -8.98 0.31 22.39
CA LYS A 157 -8.64 -0.33 23.68
C LYS A 157 -8.07 0.68 24.67
N SER A 158 -7.15 1.53 24.21
CA SER A 158 -6.56 2.57 25.07
C SER A 158 -7.61 3.59 25.56
N LEU A 159 -8.61 3.91 24.75
CA LEU A 159 -9.74 4.77 25.16
C LEU A 159 -10.64 4.07 26.19
N GLN A 160 -10.93 2.78 25.99
CA GLN A 160 -11.72 1.98 26.91
C GLN A 160 -11.05 1.84 28.28
N GLU A 161 -9.74 1.61 28.31
CA GLU A 161 -8.96 1.57 29.56
C GLU A 161 -9.06 2.87 30.36
N ILE A 162 -8.99 4.03 29.69
CA ILE A 162 -9.18 5.33 30.35
C ILE A 162 -10.61 5.49 30.87
N THR A 163 -11.60 4.91 30.18
CA THR A 163 -13.00 4.93 30.62
C THR A 163 -13.16 4.15 31.91
N GLN A 164 -12.66 2.91 31.94
CA GLN A 164 -12.78 2.00 33.08
C GLN A 164 -11.99 2.48 34.31
N GLU A 165 -10.85 3.18 34.13
CA GLU A 165 -10.10 3.76 35.24
C GLU A 165 -10.76 5.02 35.85
N ASN A 166 -11.79 5.59 35.19
CA ASN A 166 -12.48 6.81 35.62
C ASN A 166 -13.91 6.59 36.16
N GLU A 167 -14.40 5.35 36.16
CA GLU A 167 -15.63 4.92 36.85
C GLU A 167 -15.33 4.55 38.31
#